data_AF-A0A9X1SS39-F1
#
_entry.id   AF-A0A9X1SS39-F1
#
_cell.length_a   1.000
_cell.length_b   1.000
_cell.length_c   1.000
_cell.angle_alpha   90.00
_cell.angle_beta   90.00
_cell.angle_gamma   90.00
#
_symmetry.space_group_name_H-M   'P 1'
#
loop_
_entity.id
_entity.type
_entity.pdbx_description
1 polymer ?
#
loop_
_entity_poly.entity_id
_entity_poly.type
_entity_poly.pdbx_seq_one_letter_code
_entity_poly.pdbx_strand_id
1 'polypeptide(L)'
;MPDVNVDPVAARNVIKVMNQHKDTIITDLDDLLTKVTALLTNDGGLWLKQSSPVMSVEFATFQKNLRDAIANIQNFGESFESTVKNLEDLDLGYSKTSEPADA
;
A
#
# COMPACT_ATOMS: atom_id res chain seq x y z
N MET A 1 -24.68 24.70 -4.10
CA MET A 1 -23.95 23.46 -4.44
C MET A 1 -24.04 22.56 -3.23
N PRO A 2 -24.12 21.21 -3.36
CA PRO A 2 -24.15 20.36 -2.19
C PRO A 2 -22.88 20.61 -1.37
N ASP A 3 -23.01 20.76 -0.06
CA ASP A 3 -21.90 20.96 0.87
C ASP A 3 -20.93 19.77 0.79
N VAL A 4 -19.89 19.89 -0.04
CA VAL A 4 -18.82 18.89 -0.12
C VAL A 4 -17.90 19.14 1.09
N ASN A 5 -18.26 18.55 2.23
CA ASN A 5 -17.41 18.57 3.42
C ASN A 5 -16.30 17.52 3.27
N VAL A 6 -15.14 17.94 2.72
CA VAL A 6 -13.94 17.10 2.66
C VAL A 6 -13.17 17.23 3.96
N ASP A 7 -12.89 16.12 4.64
CA ASP A 7 -11.93 16.06 5.74
C ASP A 7 -10.57 15.55 5.22
N PRO A 8 -9.66 16.44 4.81
CA PRO A 8 -8.36 16.05 4.28
C PRO A 8 -7.46 15.43 5.35
N VAL A 9 -7.69 15.71 6.64
CA VAL A 9 -6.92 15.12 7.73
C VAL A 9 -7.31 13.66 7.89
N ALA A 10 -8.61 13.34 7.89
CA ALA A 10 -9.09 11.96 7.91
C ALA A 10 -8.56 11.17 6.69
N ALA A 11 -8.60 11.77 5.50
CA ALA A 11 -8.11 11.13 4.28
C ALA A 11 -6.60 10.83 4.33
N ARG A 12 -5.77 11.78 4.78
CA ARG A 12 -4.33 11.57 4.98
C ARG A 12 -4.03 10.53 6.06
N ASN A 13 -4.84 10.46 7.11
CA ASN A 13 -4.72 9.43 8.15
C ASN A 13 -4.95 8.01 7.59
N VAL A 14 -5.92 7.84 6.70
CA VAL A 14 -6.15 6.55 6.03
C VAL A 14 -4.92 6.14 5.22
N ILE A 15 -4.35 7.05 4.43
CA ILE A 15 -3.12 6.77 3.63
C ILE A 15 -1.97 6.37 4.54
N LYS A 16 -1.77 7.07 5.66
CA LYS A 16 -0.74 6.74 6.65
C LYS A 16 -0.91 5.33 7.20
N VAL A 17 -2.12 4.97 7.61
CA VAL A 17 -2.43 3.63 8.15
C VAL A 17 -2.22 2.55 7.08
N MET A 18 -2.64 2.80 5.84
CA MET A 18 -2.41 1.89 4.71
C MET A 18 -0.91 1.65 4.49
N ASN A 19 -0.09 2.70 4.51
CA ASN A 19 1.36 2.58 4.37
C ASN A 19 2.02 1.83 5.54
N GLN A 20 1.55 2.04 6.78
CA GLN A 20 2.06 1.29 7.94
C GLN A 20 1.76 -0.21 7.84
N HIS A 21 0.54 -0.58 7.45
CA HIS A 21 0.19 -1.98 7.24
C HIS A 21 0.94 -2.61 6.07
N LYS A 22 1.14 -1.85 4.98
CA LYS A 22 1.96 -2.25 3.83
C LYS A 22 3.36 -2.72 4.27
N ASP A 23 4.04 -1.90 5.06
CA ASP A 23 5.42 -2.17 5.50
C ASP A 23 5.48 -3.37 6.46
N THR A 24 4.46 -3.50 7.32
CA THR A 24 4.34 -4.66 8.23
C THR A 24 4.16 -5.96 7.44
N ILE A 25 3.23 -5.98 6.47
CA ILE A 25 2.97 -7.18 5.66
C ILE A 25 4.20 -7.57 4.85
N ILE A 26 4.93 -6.60 4.26
CA ILE A 26 6.17 -6.87 3.52
C ILE A 26 7.20 -7.53 4.44
N THR A 27 7.38 -7.01 5.64
CA THR A 27 8.34 -7.54 6.63
C THR A 27 7.98 -8.97 7.03
N ASP A 28 6.70 -9.23 7.32
CA ASP A 28 6.23 -10.56 7.69
C ASP A 28 6.39 -11.58 6.55
N LEU A 29 6.19 -11.16 5.30
CA LEU A 29 6.40 -12.00 4.12
C LEU A 29 7.87 -12.31 3.86
N ASP A 30 8.79 -11.40 4.17
CA ASP A 30 10.23 -11.64 4.08
C ASP A 30 10.72 -12.62 5.14
N ASP A 31 10.22 -12.47 6.37
CA ASP A 31 10.53 -13.40 7.46
C ASP A 31 10.00 -14.81 7.14
N LEU A 32 8.77 -14.92 6.62
CA LEU A 32 8.20 -16.20 6.22
C LEU A 32 8.98 -16.85 5.06
N LEU A 33 9.36 -16.09 4.03
CA LEU A 33 10.22 -16.59 2.94
C LEU A 33 11.53 -17.14 3.52
N THR A 34 12.19 -16.37 4.38
CA THR A 34 13.47 -16.76 4.98
C THR A 34 13.32 -18.09 5.73
N LYS A 35 12.27 -18.23 6.54
CA LYS A 35 11.97 -19.45 7.29
C LYS A 35 11.66 -20.64 6.38
N VAL A 36 10.82 -20.45 5.36
CA VAL A 36 10.46 -21.52 4.42
C VAL A 36 11.68 -21.95 3.60
N THR A 37 12.45 -21.01 3.05
CA THR A 37 13.67 -21.32 2.30
C THR A 37 14.70 -22.03 3.17
N ALA A 38 14.85 -21.63 4.44
CA ALA A 38 15.76 -22.29 5.37
C ALA A 38 15.40 -23.78 5.56
N LEU A 39 14.10 -24.12 5.68
CA LEU A 39 13.63 -25.50 5.79
C LEU A 39 13.89 -26.32 4.52
N LEU A 40 13.88 -25.66 3.36
CA LEU A 40 14.12 -26.23 2.04
C LEU A 40 15.61 -26.13 1.65
N THR A 41 16.52 -26.34 2.60
CA THR A 41 17.95 -26.55 2.35
C THR A 41 18.37 -27.93 2.84
N ASN A 42 19.48 -28.48 2.34
CA ASN A 42 19.99 -29.80 2.75
C ASN A 42 20.10 -29.97 4.29
N ASP A 43 20.33 -28.88 5.01
CA ASP A 43 20.49 -28.86 6.47
C ASP A 43 19.21 -28.39 7.21
N GLY A 44 18.16 -28.02 6.46
CA GLY A 44 16.92 -27.37 6.95
C GLY A 44 15.84 -28.31 7.47
N GLY A 45 16.01 -29.62 7.35
CA GLY A 45 15.09 -30.62 7.91
C GLY A 45 13.86 -30.96 7.06
N LEU A 46 13.58 -30.25 5.96
CA LEU A 46 12.50 -30.58 5.00
C LEU A 46 13.00 -30.70 3.55
N TRP A 47 14.29 -30.95 3.35
CA TRP A 47 14.84 -31.06 2.00
C TRP A 47 14.49 -32.38 1.31
N LEU A 48 13.82 -32.25 0.17
CA LEU A 48 13.56 -33.28 -0.80
C LEU A 48 14.22 -32.87 -2.12
N LYS A 49 15.22 -33.65 -2.56
CA LYS A 49 16.12 -33.30 -3.69
C LYS A 49 15.41 -32.86 -4.98
N GLN A 50 14.24 -33.41 -5.27
CA GLN A 50 13.46 -33.06 -6.47
C GLN A 50 12.38 -32.00 -6.20
N SER A 51 11.75 -32.03 -5.03
CA SER A 51 10.56 -31.19 -4.74
C SER A 51 10.93 -29.85 -4.11
N SER A 52 11.97 -29.78 -3.29
CA SER A 52 12.36 -28.54 -2.60
C SER A 52 12.78 -27.42 -3.55
N PRO A 53 13.53 -27.64 -4.66
CA PRO A 53 13.79 -26.57 -5.62
C PRO A 53 12.51 -25.99 -6.23
N VAL A 54 11.54 -26.83 -6.57
CA VAL A 54 10.25 -26.41 -7.13
C VAL A 54 9.46 -25.61 -6.09
N MET A 55 9.38 -26.12 -4.86
CA MET A 55 8.64 -25.47 -3.78
C MET A 55 9.25 -24.10 -3.40
N SER A 56 10.58 -23.97 -3.43
CA SER A 56 11.26 -22.68 -3.25
C SER A 56 10.91 -21.68 -4.36
N VAL A 57 10.82 -22.13 -5.62
CA VAL A 57 10.43 -21.27 -6.75
C VAL A 57 8.96 -20.84 -6.66
N GLU A 58 8.07 -21.76 -6.29
CA GLU A 58 6.65 -21.47 -6.08
C GLU A 58 6.46 -20.45 -4.95
N PHE A 59 7.18 -20.61 -3.84
CA PHE A 59 7.10 -19.69 -2.71
C PHE A 59 7.67 -18.30 -3.05
N ALA A 60 8.79 -18.23 -3.78
CA ALA A 60 9.33 -16.97 -4.28
C ALA A 60 8.36 -16.26 -5.24
N THR A 61 7.66 -17.02 -6.09
CA THR A 61 6.64 -16.49 -7.01
C THR A 61 5.43 -15.96 -6.24
N PHE A 62 4.95 -16.71 -5.25
CA PHE A 62 3.89 -16.27 -4.35
C PHE A 62 4.24 -14.95 -3.65
N GLN A 63 5.46 -14.86 -3.10
CA GLN A 63 5.95 -13.64 -2.46
C GLN A 63 5.99 -12.46 -3.44
N LYS A 64 6.50 -12.67 -4.66
CA LYS A 64 6.50 -11.64 -5.70
C LYS A 64 5.08 -11.14 -6.01
N ASN A 65 4.13 -12.06 -6.21
CA ASN A 65 2.74 -11.68 -6.53
C ASN A 65 2.10 -10.87 -5.39
N LEU A 66 2.39 -11.22 -4.13
CA LEU A 66 1.93 -10.44 -2.98
C LEU A 66 2.58 -9.06 -2.93
N ARG A 67 3.88 -8.94 -3.19
CA ARG A 67 4.56 -7.64 -3.27
C ARG A 67 3.96 -6.76 -4.35
N ASP A 68 3.67 -7.31 -5.52
CA ASP A 68 3.03 -6.59 -6.62
C ASP A 68 1.61 -6.12 -6.21
N ALA A 69 0.84 -6.97 -5.54
CA ALA A 69 -0.49 -6.60 -5.02
C ALA A 69 -0.40 -5.49 -3.94
N ILE A 70 0.59 -5.56 -3.06
CA ILE A 70 0.84 -4.56 -2.02
C ILE A 70 1.30 -3.23 -2.65
N ALA A 71 2.09 -3.26 -3.72
CA ALA A 71 2.46 -2.06 -4.47
C ALA A 71 1.23 -1.35 -5.07
N ASN A 72 0.19 -2.10 -5.47
CA ASN A 72 -1.06 -1.48 -5.94
C ASN A 72 -1.80 -0.71 -4.83
N ILE A 73 -1.63 -1.10 -3.56
CA ILE A 73 -2.16 -0.34 -2.41
C ILE A 73 -1.51 1.04 -2.35
N GLN A 74 -0.21 1.13 -2.66
CA GLN A 74 0.50 2.40 -2.71
C GLN A 74 -0.01 3.29 -3.86
N ASN A 75 -0.17 2.72 -5.06
CA ASN A 75 -0.72 3.44 -6.22
C ASN A 75 -2.12 4.00 -5.93
N PHE A 76 -2.96 3.22 -5.23
CA PHE A 76 -4.26 3.70 -4.78
C PHE A 76 -4.12 4.86 -3.77
N GLY A 77 -3.22 4.74 -2.79
CA GLY A 77 -2.96 5.79 -1.80
C GLY A 77 -2.53 7.12 -2.44
N GLU A 78 -1.62 7.07 -3.41
CA GLU A 78 -1.16 8.24 -4.17
C GLU A 78 -2.30 8.87 -5.00
N SER A 79 -3.13 8.04 -5.65
CA SER A 79 -4.29 8.50 -6.41
C SER A 79 -5.35 9.14 -5.50
N PHE A 80 -5.56 8.56 -4.32
CA PHE A 80 -6.47 9.06 -3.31
C PHE A 80 -6.00 10.39 -2.74
N GLU A 81 -4.70 10.52 -2.43
CA GLU A 81 -4.09 11.78 -1.96
C GLU A 81 -4.24 12.90 -3.00
N SER A 82 -3.95 12.59 -4.26
CA SER A 82 -4.13 13.53 -5.38
C SER A 82 -5.59 14.00 -5.49
N THR A 83 -6.55 13.07 -5.34
CA THR A 83 -7.98 13.41 -5.37
C THR A 83 -8.36 14.33 -4.22
N VAL A 84 -7.90 14.05 -3.00
CA VAL A 84 -8.15 14.89 -1.82
C VAL A 84 -7.59 16.29 -2.02
N LYS A 85 -6.35 16.40 -2.51
CA LYS A 85 -5.70 17.68 -2.77
C LYS A 85 -6.45 18.50 -3.82
N ASN A 86 -6.88 17.87 -4.91
CA ASN A 86 -7.66 18.55 -5.95
C ASN A 86 -8.99 19.08 -5.39
N LEU A 87 -9.62 18.36 -4.46
CA LEU A 87 -10.83 18.83 -3.78
C LEU A 87 -10.55 20.00 -2.82
N GLU A 88 -9.45 19.95 -2.05
CA GLU A 88 -9.00 21.08 -1.21
C GLU A 88 -8.77 22.34 -2.06
N ASP A 89 -8.06 22.22 -3.19
CA ASP A 89 -7.74 23.33 -4.07
C ASP A 89 -8.99 23.94 -4.73
N LEU A 90 -9.98 23.11 -5.09
CA LEU A 90 -11.27 23.57 -5.60
C LEU A 90 -12.05 24.35 -4.54
N ASP A 91 -12.15 23.83 -3.32
CA ASP A 91 -12.86 24.48 -2.22
C ASP A 91 -12.25 25.85 -1.87
N LEU A 92 -10.91 25.93 -1.84
CA LEU A 92 -10.19 27.19 -1.64
C LEU A 92 -10.39 28.19 -2.80
N GLY A 93 -10.53 27.70 -4.04
CA GLY A 93 -10.82 28.53 -5.21
C GLY A 93 -12.22 29.15 -5.18
N TYR A 94 -13.22 28.40 -4.71
CA TYR A 94 -14.57 28.92 -4.50
C TYR A 94 -14.65 29.88 -3.31
N SER A 95 -13.89 29.63 -2.24
CA SER A 95 -13.82 30.54 -1.09
C SER A 95 -13.31 31.94 -1.50
N LYS A 96 -12.27 32.02 -2.33
CA LYS A 96 -11.66 33.29 -2.79
C LYS A 96 -12.48 34.10 -3.80
N THR A 97 -13.47 33.51 -4.46
CA THR A 97 -14.30 34.19 -5.46
C THR A 97 -15.60 34.77 -4.88
N SER A 98 -15.82 34.61 -3.57
CA SER A 98 -17.04 35.04 -2.87
C SER A 98 -16.90 36.36 -2.08
N GLU A 99 -15.76 37.06 -2.17
CA GLU A 99 -15.60 38.39 -1.58
C GLU A 99 -16.33 39.44 -2.45
N PRO A 100 -17.35 40.16 -1.93
CA PRO A 100 -18.04 41.17 -2.71
C PRO A 100 -17.09 42.34 -2.96
N ALA A 101 -16.99 42.75 -4.24
CA ALA A 101 -16.46 44.04 -4.61
C ALA A 101 -17.44 45.13 -4.14
N ASP A 102 -17.41 45.45 -2.84
CA ASP A 102 -18.01 46.68 -2.30
C ASP A 102 -16.88 47.64 -1.90
N ALA A 103 -16.61 48.59 -2.80
CA ALA A 103 -16.04 49.91 -2.51
C ALA A 103 -16.40 50.89 -3.62
#